data_AF-B0LGZ0-F1
#
_entry.id   AF-B0LGZ0-F1
#
_cell.length_a   1.000
_cell.length_b   1.000
_cell.length_c   1.000
_cell.angle_alpha   90.00
_cell.angle_beta   90.00
_cell.angle_gamma   90.00
#
_symmetry.space_group_name_H-M   'P 1'
#
loop_
_entity.id
_entity.type
_entity.pdbx_description
1 polymer ?
#
loop_
_entity_poly.entity_id
_entity_poly.type
_entity_poly.pdbx_seq_one_letter_code
_entity_poly.pdbx_strand_id
1 'polypeptide(L)'
;SPLTVGFDFELTHKNLFVYRAGSYGNGLPHPYVCIQQWTSSPGLAEAFRLKYSRFESAIGAHTGYQWYPRYAVIRVNGGVDFRVVKNFYDYENNTPFDLTVKEQLNWTSINSFWTSVSFDGRDFAYDPSSGWFLGQRCTFNGLVPFLEKEHSFRSDTKAEFYVTLLNYPVSAVWNLKFVLAFYTGVSVQTYYGLRKDKNGGNNGVRSGALVIDGVLVGRGWSEDAKKNTGDLLLHHWIEFRWPLAHGIVSFDFFFDAAMVYNIESESPNGSSTSSGSEREGPYKMSYGPGLRFTLPQFPLKLAFANTFTSEGG
;
A
#
# COMPACT_ATOMS: atom_id res chain seq x y z
N SER A 1 -0.48 -15.67 -27.64
CA SER A 1 -1.28 -16.67 -26.91
C SER A 1 -2.03 -15.95 -25.79
N PRO A 2 -3.30 -16.26 -25.50
CA PRO A 2 -4.04 -15.70 -24.37
C PRO A 2 -3.55 -16.24 -23.01
N LEU A 3 -2.78 -17.34 -23.03
CA LEU A 3 -2.10 -17.90 -21.87
C LEU A 3 -0.72 -17.25 -21.72
N THR A 4 -0.41 -16.86 -20.49
CA THR A 4 0.89 -16.36 -20.04
C THR A 4 1.37 -17.24 -18.91
N VAL A 5 2.64 -17.62 -18.94
CA VAL A 5 3.32 -18.32 -17.85
C VAL A 5 4.66 -17.63 -17.68
N GLY A 6 5.01 -17.31 -16.44
CA GLY A 6 6.26 -16.67 -16.10
C GLY A 6 6.86 -17.27 -14.84
N PHE A 7 8.18 -17.20 -14.77
CA PHE A 7 8.95 -17.59 -13.62
C PHE A 7 9.87 -16.42 -13.28
N ASP A 8 9.93 -16.10 -12.00
CA ASP A 8 10.72 -14.99 -11.49
C ASP A 8 11.76 -15.55 -10.54
N PHE A 9 12.98 -15.03 -10.65
CA PHE A 9 14.06 -15.31 -9.71
C PHE A 9 14.65 -13.97 -9.29
N GLU A 10 14.60 -13.68 -8.00
CA GLU A 10 15.19 -12.48 -7.42
C GLU A 10 16.23 -12.86 -6.38
N LEU A 11 17.41 -12.25 -6.49
CA LEU A 11 18.45 -12.31 -5.47
C LEU A 11 18.86 -10.89 -5.12
N THR A 12 18.64 -10.52 -3.87
CA THR A 12 18.80 -9.14 -3.42
C THR A 12 19.63 -9.09 -2.14
N HIS A 13 20.60 -8.18 -2.12
CA HIS A 13 21.38 -7.84 -0.93
C HIS A 13 21.33 -6.32 -0.72
N LYS A 14 20.70 -5.88 0.37
CA LYS A 14 20.42 -4.47 0.66
C LYS A 14 20.98 -4.06 2.00
N ASN A 15 21.60 -2.89 2.06
CA ASN A 15 21.94 -2.23 3.33
C ASN A 15 20.79 -1.31 3.73
N LEU A 16 20.24 -1.51 4.91
CA LEU A 16 19.06 -0.82 5.42
C LEU A 16 19.33 -0.26 6.81
N PHE A 17 18.41 0.60 7.26
CA PHE A 17 18.45 1.23 8.57
C PHE A 17 17.14 1.02 9.30
N VAL A 18 17.24 0.69 10.58
CA VAL A 18 16.09 0.57 11.49
C VAL A 18 16.39 1.37 12.75
N TYR A 19 15.36 1.85 13.45
CA TYR A 19 15.59 2.45 14.76
C TYR A 19 16.07 1.40 15.75
N ARG A 20 16.95 1.80 16.68
CA ARG A 20 17.36 0.96 17.80
C ARG A 20 16.28 0.96 18.88
N ALA A 21 16.05 -0.19 19.50
CA ALA A 21 15.14 -0.28 20.64
C ALA A 21 15.66 0.57 21.80
N GLY A 22 14.77 1.30 22.47
CA GLY A 22 15.12 2.07 23.65
C GLY A 22 15.57 1.15 24.79
N SER A 23 16.65 1.53 25.48
CA SER A 23 17.19 0.79 26.64
C SER A 23 16.27 0.85 27.88
N TYR A 24 15.25 1.70 27.85
CA TYR A 24 14.40 2.03 29.01
C TYR A 24 13.12 1.17 29.11
N GLY A 25 12.91 0.20 28.21
CA GLY A 25 11.74 -0.70 28.26
C GLY A 25 10.38 0.01 28.09
N ASN A 26 10.40 1.26 27.63
CA ASN A 26 9.24 2.14 27.49
C ASN A 26 8.51 2.01 26.15
N GLY A 27 8.89 1.03 25.32
CA GLY A 27 8.31 0.85 23.98
C GLY A 27 8.62 1.99 23.00
N LEU A 28 9.59 2.86 23.31
CA LEU A 28 10.02 3.95 22.44
C LEU A 28 11.37 3.63 21.79
N PRO A 29 11.66 4.22 20.61
CA PRO A 29 12.98 4.12 20.01
C PRO A 29 14.05 4.76 20.92
N HIS A 30 15.29 4.30 20.82
CA HIS A 30 16.41 5.03 21.41
C HIS A 30 16.54 6.41 20.72
N PRO A 31 16.84 7.52 21.43
CA PRO A 31 17.22 7.63 22.85
C PRO A 31 16.07 8.00 23.80
N TYR A 32 14.81 7.96 23.37
CA TYR A 32 13.72 8.59 24.11
C TYR A 32 13.40 7.85 25.40
N VAL A 33 13.25 8.63 26.48
CA VAL A 33 12.84 8.12 27.80
C VAL A 33 11.33 8.25 28.02
N CYS A 34 10.67 9.22 27.38
CA CYS A 34 9.23 9.45 27.53
C CYS A 34 8.58 9.95 26.22
N ILE A 35 7.26 9.84 26.15
CA ILE A 35 6.48 10.22 24.96
C ILE A 35 6.54 11.72 24.66
N GLN A 36 6.58 12.58 25.68
CA GLN A 36 6.70 14.03 25.49
C GLN A 36 7.99 14.41 24.76
N GLN A 37 9.10 13.73 25.05
CA GLN A 37 10.37 13.97 24.36
C GLN A 37 10.31 13.50 22.91
N TRP A 38 9.63 12.38 22.64
CA TRP A 38 9.37 11.89 21.29
C TRP A 38 8.56 12.90 20.47
N THR A 39 7.47 13.43 21.04
CA THR A 39 6.61 14.41 20.38
C THR A 39 7.32 15.75 20.12
N SER A 40 8.21 16.16 21.02
CA SER A 40 8.92 17.45 20.92
C SER A 40 10.06 17.44 19.91
N SER A 41 10.66 16.27 19.64
CA SER A 41 11.83 16.18 18.75
C SER A 41 11.92 14.83 18.05
N PRO A 42 10.93 14.45 17.21
CA PRO A 42 10.82 13.11 16.64
C PRO A 42 12.01 12.68 15.76
N GLY A 43 12.73 13.64 15.17
CA GLY A 43 13.90 13.39 14.31
C GLY A 43 15.16 12.92 15.04
N LEU A 44 15.24 13.02 16.37
CA LEU A 44 16.45 12.64 17.12
C LEU A 44 16.75 11.13 17.01
N ALA A 45 15.73 10.30 16.83
CA ALA A 45 15.87 8.85 16.61
C ALA A 45 16.66 8.52 15.33
N GLU A 46 16.66 9.41 14.33
CA GLU A 46 17.34 9.16 13.06
C GLU A 46 18.86 9.05 13.23
N ALA A 47 19.43 9.81 14.17
CA ALA A 47 20.85 9.77 14.48
C ALA A 47 21.30 8.45 15.14
N PHE A 48 20.38 7.70 15.74
CA PHE A 48 20.64 6.45 16.45
C PHE A 48 20.13 5.21 15.70
N ARG A 49 20.00 5.30 14.37
CA ARG A 49 19.60 4.19 13.52
C ARG A 49 20.66 3.08 13.53
N LEU A 50 20.20 1.86 13.71
CA LEU A 50 20.97 0.64 13.51
C LEU A 50 21.05 0.33 12.02
N LYS A 51 22.27 0.23 11.50
CA LYS A 51 22.52 -0.30 10.15
C LYS A 51 22.47 -1.83 10.18
N TYR A 52 21.78 -2.42 9.23
CA TYR A 52 21.77 -3.88 9.03
C TYR A 52 21.85 -4.20 7.54
N SER A 53 22.35 -5.39 7.21
CA SER A 53 22.26 -5.93 5.86
C SER A 53 21.13 -6.96 5.78
N ARG A 54 20.39 -6.96 4.68
CA ARG A 54 19.33 -7.94 4.39
C ARG A 54 19.68 -8.69 3.12
N PHE A 55 19.70 -10.01 3.24
CA PHE A 55 19.76 -10.94 2.13
C PHE A 55 18.39 -11.54 1.89
N GLU A 56 17.96 -11.54 0.63
CA GLU A 56 16.67 -12.03 0.19
C GLU A 56 16.84 -12.82 -1.10
N SER A 57 16.28 -14.02 -1.11
CA SER A 57 16.15 -14.85 -2.30
C SER A 57 14.66 -15.14 -2.50
N ALA A 58 14.14 -14.88 -3.70
CA ALA A 58 12.75 -15.16 -4.04
C ALA A 58 12.67 -15.94 -5.35
N ILE A 59 11.73 -16.88 -5.39
CA ILE A 59 11.38 -17.66 -6.57
C ILE A 59 9.87 -17.61 -6.74
N GLY A 60 9.42 -17.13 -7.89
CA GLY A 60 8.01 -17.00 -8.23
C GLY A 60 7.64 -17.83 -9.44
N ALA A 61 6.42 -18.36 -9.44
CA ALA A 61 5.79 -18.91 -10.64
C ALA A 61 4.39 -18.32 -10.76
N HIS A 62 4.06 -17.80 -11.93
CA HIS A 62 2.77 -17.18 -12.19
C HIS A 62 2.21 -17.59 -13.55
N THR A 63 0.89 -17.64 -13.62
CA THR A 63 0.14 -17.97 -14.83
C THR A 63 -1.05 -17.03 -14.97
N GLY A 64 -1.45 -16.76 -16.20
CA GLY A 64 -2.56 -15.87 -16.48
C GLY A 64 -3.24 -16.22 -17.78
N TYR A 65 -4.55 -16.07 -17.81
CA TYR A 65 -5.35 -16.21 -19.01
C TYR A 65 -6.18 -14.96 -19.26
N GLN A 66 -6.21 -14.51 -20.52
CA GLN A 66 -6.96 -13.34 -20.96
C GLN A 66 -8.03 -13.69 -21.99
N TRP A 67 -9.26 -13.28 -21.72
CA TRP A 67 -10.36 -13.32 -22.68
C TRP A 67 -10.60 -11.92 -23.26
N TYR A 68 -11.05 -11.89 -24.52
CA TYR A 68 -11.35 -10.66 -25.27
C TYR A 68 -12.82 -10.63 -25.72
N PRO A 69 -13.81 -10.69 -24.80
CA PRO A 69 -15.18 -10.40 -25.18
C PRO A 69 -15.31 -8.94 -25.70
N ARG A 70 -16.33 -8.66 -26.51
CA ARG A 70 -16.47 -7.38 -27.22
C ARG A 70 -16.60 -6.15 -26.31
N TYR A 71 -16.95 -6.33 -25.04
CA TYR A 71 -17.28 -5.26 -24.10
C TYR A 71 -16.19 -5.00 -23.05
N ALA A 72 -15.25 -5.93 -22.86
CA ALA A 72 -14.17 -5.79 -21.88
C ALA A 72 -13.08 -6.82 -22.15
N VAL A 73 -11.89 -6.56 -21.65
CA VAL A 73 -10.82 -7.55 -21.51
C VAL A 73 -10.90 -8.16 -20.12
N ILE A 74 -11.09 -9.47 -20.04
CA ILE A 74 -11.12 -10.20 -18.76
C ILE A 74 -9.76 -10.86 -18.58
N ARG A 75 -9.11 -10.64 -17.44
CA ARG A 75 -7.86 -11.32 -17.09
C ARG A 75 -8.03 -12.04 -15.77
N VAL A 76 -7.63 -13.30 -15.74
CA VAL A 76 -7.49 -14.08 -14.52
C VAL A 76 -6.05 -14.51 -14.41
N ASN A 77 -5.41 -14.15 -13.31
CA ASN A 77 -4.02 -14.50 -13.03
C ASN A 77 -3.92 -15.14 -11.67
N GLY A 78 -2.93 -16.00 -11.50
CA GLY A 78 -2.56 -16.53 -10.20
C GLY A 78 -1.09 -16.86 -10.15
N GLY A 79 -0.55 -16.91 -8.95
CA GLY A 79 0.86 -17.21 -8.77
C GLY A 79 1.19 -17.60 -7.34
N VAL A 80 2.37 -18.19 -7.21
CA VAL A 80 3.01 -18.51 -5.94
C VAL A 80 4.37 -17.83 -5.89
N ASP A 81 4.71 -17.26 -4.74
CA ASP A 81 6.02 -16.66 -4.46
C ASP A 81 6.60 -17.37 -3.23
N PHE A 82 7.83 -17.86 -3.34
CA PHE A 82 8.59 -18.46 -2.25
C PHE A 82 9.78 -17.58 -1.96
N ARG A 83 9.88 -17.08 -0.73
CA ARG A 83 10.94 -16.14 -0.35
C ARG A 83 11.63 -16.57 0.91
N VAL A 84 12.94 -16.41 0.93
CA VAL A 84 13.78 -16.67 2.10
C VAL A 84 14.58 -15.40 2.42
N VAL A 85 14.43 -14.93 3.66
CA VAL A 85 15.04 -13.68 4.14
C VAL A 85 15.95 -13.97 5.32
N LYS A 86 17.08 -13.25 5.36
CA LYS A 86 17.96 -13.19 6.52
C LYS A 86 18.56 -11.79 6.69
N ASN A 87 18.51 -11.28 7.91
CA ASN A 87 19.10 -10.02 8.33
C ASN A 87 20.42 -10.26 9.07
N PHE A 88 21.36 -9.35 8.89
CA PHE A 88 22.69 -9.35 9.48
C PHE A 88 22.92 -8.02 10.18
N TYR A 89 23.10 -8.06 11.49
CA TYR A 89 23.51 -6.93 12.32
C TYR A 89 24.27 -7.45 13.55
N ASP A 90 25.01 -6.57 14.21
CA ASP A 90 25.66 -6.88 15.49
C ASP A 90 24.58 -7.00 16.58
N TYR A 91 24.16 -8.23 16.86
CA TYR A 91 23.10 -8.54 17.83
C TYR A 91 23.58 -8.47 19.28
N GLU A 92 24.90 -8.49 19.54
CA GLU A 92 25.44 -8.49 20.90
C GLU A 92 25.31 -7.10 21.51
N ASN A 93 25.56 -6.07 20.69
CA ASN A 93 25.50 -4.68 21.15
C ASN A 93 24.19 -3.98 20.78
N ASN A 94 23.42 -4.47 19.79
CA ASN A 94 22.26 -3.75 19.27
C ASN A 94 21.00 -4.60 19.21
N THR A 95 19.90 -4.02 19.68
CA THR A 95 18.55 -4.57 19.53
C THR A 95 17.75 -3.64 18.61
N PRO A 96 17.23 -4.11 17.47
CA PRO A 96 16.36 -3.30 16.62
C PRO A 96 15.02 -3.06 17.32
N PHE A 97 14.44 -1.88 17.07
CA PHE A 97 13.11 -1.51 17.56
C PHE A 97 12.01 -2.33 16.86
N ASP A 98 12.20 -2.61 15.57
CA ASP A 98 11.30 -3.45 14.79
C ASP A 98 11.58 -4.94 15.07
N LEU A 99 10.57 -5.61 15.63
CA LEU A 99 10.63 -7.04 15.96
C LEU A 99 10.78 -7.91 14.70
N THR A 100 10.27 -7.47 13.54
CA THR A 100 10.46 -8.15 12.26
C THR A 100 11.94 -8.30 11.94
N VAL A 101 12.70 -7.22 12.13
CA VAL A 101 14.13 -7.20 11.83
C VAL A 101 14.89 -8.13 12.76
N LYS A 102 14.48 -8.19 14.03
CA LYS A 102 15.03 -9.09 15.04
C LYS A 102 14.78 -10.56 14.71
N GLU A 103 13.53 -10.89 14.36
CA GLU A 103 13.15 -12.28 14.09
C GLU A 103 13.81 -12.85 12.85
N GLN A 104 14.02 -12.01 11.85
CA GLN A 104 14.69 -12.32 10.59
C GLN A 104 16.22 -12.39 10.74
N LEU A 105 16.80 -12.28 11.95
CA LEU A 105 18.20 -12.67 12.18
C LEU A 105 18.43 -14.15 11.83
N ASN A 106 17.40 -14.97 12.02
CA ASN A 106 17.35 -16.36 11.55
C ASN A 106 16.72 -16.43 10.16
N TRP A 107 17.10 -17.45 9.40
CA TRP A 107 16.48 -17.77 8.12
C TRP A 107 14.95 -17.88 8.29
N THR A 108 14.24 -16.98 7.63
CA THR A 108 12.78 -16.90 7.69
C THR A 108 12.23 -17.11 6.29
N SER A 109 11.36 -18.11 6.14
CA SER A 109 10.64 -18.35 4.89
C SER A 109 9.33 -17.56 4.90
N ILE A 110 8.99 -16.97 3.76
CA ILE A 110 7.78 -16.20 3.52
C ILE A 110 7.25 -16.67 2.17
N ASN A 111 6.20 -17.48 2.17
CA ASN A 111 5.55 -17.94 0.97
C ASN A 111 4.18 -17.28 0.84
N SER A 112 3.81 -16.95 -0.39
CA SER A 112 2.53 -16.36 -0.70
C SER A 112 1.90 -17.03 -1.90
N PHE A 113 0.57 -17.16 -1.86
CA PHE A 113 -0.26 -17.50 -3.00
C PHE A 113 -1.16 -16.32 -3.29
N TRP A 114 -1.27 -15.94 -4.55
CA TRP A 114 -2.17 -14.86 -4.93
C TRP A 114 -2.96 -15.23 -6.18
N THR A 115 -4.17 -14.70 -6.24
CA THR A 115 -5.06 -14.78 -7.39
C THR A 115 -5.65 -13.41 -7.66
N SER A 116 -5.84 -13.07 -8.93
CA SER A 116 -6.45 -11.81 -9.33
C SER A 116 -7.38 -12.00 -10.51
N VAL A 117 -8.51 -11.32 -10.48
CA VAL A 117 -9.41 -11.17 -11.61
C VAL A 117 -9.58 -9.70 -11.93
N SER A 118 -9.53 -9.33 -13.21
CA SER A 118 -9.79 -7.96 -13.65
C SER A 118 -10.62 -7.92 -14.91
N PHE A 119 -11.47 -6.90 -15.00
CA PHE A 119 -12.30 -6.57 -16.14
C PHE A 119 -11.93 -5.16 -16.59
N ASP A 120 -11.44 -5.02 -17.81
CA ASP A 120 -10.97 -3.75 -18.39
C ASP A 120 -11.81 -3.40 -19.62
N GLY A 121 -12.75 -2.47 -19.45
CA GLY A 121 -13.58 -1.90 -20.51
C GLY A 121 -13.17 -0.48 -20.89
N ARG A 122 -11.93 -0.06 -20.58
CA ARG A 122 -11.40 1.27 -20.91
C ARG A 122 -11.03 1.35 -22.39
N ASP A 123 -11.10 2.56 -22.95
CA ASP A 123 -10.67 2.85 -24.31
C ASP A 123 -9.15 2.71 -24.48
N PHE A 124 -8.38 3.32 -23.58
CA PHE A 124 -6.92 3.23 -23.54
C PHE A 124 -6.46 2.89 -22.13
N ALA A 125 -5.51 1.96 -22.00
CA ALA A 125 -5.08 1.48 -20.69
C ALA A 125 -4.26 2.50 -19.87
N TYR A 126 -3.49 3.37 -20.53
CA TYR A 126 -2.55 4.29 -19.88
C TYR A 126 -3.08 5.72 -19.71
N ASP A 127 -3.97 6.18 -20.60
CA ASP A 127 -4.67 7.47 -20.47
C ASP A 127 -6.14 7.30 -20.87
N PRO A 128 -6.95 6.66 -20.00
CA PRO A 128 -8.35 6.39 -20.30
C PRO A 128 -9.15 7.68 -20.38
N SER A 129 -10.01 7.78 -21.40
CA SER A 129 -10.95 8.88 -21.54
C SER A 129 -12.41 8.47 -21.41
N SER A 130 -12.67 7.18 -21.55
CA SER A 130 -13.99 6.60 -21.36
C SER A 130 -13.88 5.13 -20.95
N GLY A 131 -14.91 4.63 -20.27
CA GLY A 131 -15.01 3.24 -19.88
C GLY A 131 -14.76 3.01 -18.39
N TRP A 132 -14.46 1.77 -18.04
CA TRP A 132 -14.41 1.34 -16.65
C TRP A 132 -13.40 0.21 -16.45
N PHE A 133 -12.90 0.08 -15.24
CA PHE A 133 -12.02 -1.01 -14.83
C PHE A 133 -12.46 -1.53 -13.47
N LEU A 134 -12.50 -2.84 -13.30
CA LEU A 134 -12.77 -3.50 -12.03
C LEU A 134 -11.71 -4.58 -11.81
N GLY A 135 -11.05 -4.57 -10.67
CA GLY A 135 -10.03 -5.53 -10.30
C GLY A 135 -10.22 -6.04 -8.87
N GLN A 136 -10.05 -7.33 -8.68
CA GLN A 136 -10.00 -7.98 -7.38
C GLN A 136 -8.71 -8.80 -7.31
N ARG A 137 -7.96 -8.66 -6.23
CA ARG A 137 -6.79 -9.48 -5.91
C ARG A 137 -6.91 -10.03 -4.51
N CYS A 138 -6.67 -11.32 -4.36
CA CYS A 138 -6.59 -11.99 -3.08
C CYS A 138 -5.17 -12.56 -2.93
N THR A 139 -4.54 -12.31 -1.79
CA THR A 139 -3.20 -12.78 -1.45
C THR A 139 -3.25 -13.48 -0.10
N PHE A 140 -2.73 -14.70 -0.05
CA PHE A 140 -2.61 -15.53 1.13
C PHE A 140 -1.12 -15.66 1.43
N ASN A 141 -0.68 -15.10 2.55
CA ASN A 141 0.68 -15.27 3.05
C ASN A 141 0.67 -16.36 4.11
N GLY A 142 1.72 -17.16 4.16
CA GLY A 142 1.83 -18.20 5.17
C GLY A 142 1.15 -19.52 4.74
N LEU A 143 1.59 -20.13 3.65
CA LEU A 143 1.02 -21.39 3.11
C LEU A 143 1.43 -22.65 3.89
N VAL A 144 2.54 -22.59 4.62
CA VAL A 144 3.23 -23.70 5.31
C VAL A 144 3.25 -23.40 6.83
N PRO A 145 2.25 -23.90 7.59
CA PRO A 145 2.03 -23.53 8.99
C PRO A 145 3.17 -23.81 9.97
N PHE A 146 4.09 -24.71 9.63
CA PHE A 146 5.18 -25.11 10.52
C PHE A 146 6.49 -24.34 10.28
N LEU A 147 6.66 -23.74 9.10
CA LEU A 147 7.90 -23.06 8.70
C LEU A 147 7.78 -21.54 8.79
N GLU A 148 6.57 -21.03 8.64
CA GLU A 148 6.30 -19.60 8.55
C GLU A 148 5.76 -19.08 9.87
N LYS A 149 6.09 -17.81 10.15
CA LYS A 149 5.70 -17.15 11.40
C LYS A 149 4.51 -16.23 11.22
N GLU A 150 4.21 -15.85 9.98
CA GLU A 150 3.17 -14.89 9.65
C GLU A 150 2.18 -15.51 8.66
N HIS A 151 0.91 -15.40 9.02
CA HIS A 151 -0.21 -15.89 8.24
C HIS A 151 -1.21 -14.74 8.09
N SER A 152 -1.36 -14.25 6.86
CA SER A 152 -2.22 -13.11 6.59
C SER A 152 -2.98 -13.30 5.30
N PHE A 153 -4.23 -12.87 5.29
CA PHE A 153 -5.04 -12.78 4.10
C PHE A 153 -5.20 -11.31 3.74
N ARG A 154 -4.92 -10.96 2.49
CA ARG A 154 -5.10 -9.63 1.94
C ARG A 154 -6.02 -9.67 0.73
N SER A 155 -7.00 -8.77 0.70
CA SER A 155 -7.98 -8.60 -0.36
C SER A 155 -7.92 -7.16 -0.84
N ASP A 156 -7.56 -6.94 -2.10
CA ASP A 156 -7.53 -5.63 -2.73
C ASP A 156 -8.59 -5.57 -3.84
N THR A 157 -9.59 -4.70 -3.67
CA THR A 157 -10.62 -4.38 -4.65
C THR A 157 -10.35 -2.99 -5.22
N LYS A 158 -10.42 -2.83 -6.54
CA LYS A 158 -10.23 -1.55 -7.22
C LYS A 158 -11.30 -1.38 -8.29
N ALA A 159 -11.91 -0.22 -8.36
CA ALA A 159 -12.80 0.15 -9.43
C ALA A 159 -12.49 1.55 -9.94
N GLU A 160 -12.44 1.71 -11.26
CA GLU A 160 -12.24 2.97 -11.95
C GLU A 160 -13.36 3.20 -12.95
N PHE A 161 -13.75 4.46 -13.11
CA PHE A 161 -14.76 4.89 -14.06
C PHE A 161 -14.34 6.20 -14.73
N TYR A 162 -14.50 6.27 -16.05
CA TYR A 162 -14.05 7.39 -16.88
C TYR A 162 -15.18 7.86 -17.79
N VAL A 163 -15.44 9.16 -17.78
CA VAL A 163 -16.45 9.81 -18.62
C VAL A 163 -15.85 11.02 -19.31
N THR A 164 -15.94 11.06 -20.64
CA THR A 164 -15.65 12.28 -21.39
C THR A 164 -16.84 13.23 -21.24
N LEU A 165 -16.62 14.37 -20.58
CA LEU A 165 -17.62 15.41 -20.37
C LEU A 165 -17.80 16.29 -21.62
N LEU A 166 -16.68 16.59 -22.29
CA LEU A 166 -16.64 17.42 -23.50
C LEU A 166 -15.58 16.88 -24.45
N ASN A 167 -15.91 16.90 -25.74
CA ASN A 167 -14.95 16.68 -26.81
C ASN A 167 -15.32 17.60 -27.99
N TYR A 168 -14.70 18.77 -28.03
CA TYR A 168 -14.97 19.78 -29.04
C TYR A 168 -13.75 19.98 -29.96
N PRO A 169 -13.87 19.70 -31.27
CA PRO A 169 -12.75 19.89 -32.19
C PRO A 169 -12.53 21.38 -32.46
N VAL A 170 -11.42 21.92 -31.94
CA VAL A 170 -11.07 23.34 -32.12
C VAL A 170 -10.22 23.53 -33.37
N SER A 171 -9.42 22.53 -33.74
CA SER A 171 -8.67 22.51 -35.00
C SER A 171 -8.55 21.08 -35.54
N ALA A 172 -7.97 20.92 -36.73
CA ALA A 172 -7.71 19.61 -37.32
C ALA A 172 -6.76 18.73 -36.48
N VAL A 173 -5.99 19.31 -35.56
CA VAL A 173 -4.95 18.61 -34.78
C VAL A 173 -5.25 18.64 -33.27
N TRP A 174 -6.18 19.47 -32.81
CA TRP A 174 -6.44 19.68 -31.39
C TRP A 174 -7.93 19.76 -31.06
N ASN A 175 -8.33 18.91 -30.11
CA ASN A 175 -9.68 18.86 -29.56
C ASN A 175 -9.67 19.34 -28.10
N LEU A 176 -10.54 20.28 -27.75
CA LEU A 176 -10.79 20.61 -26.36
C LEU A 176 -11.53 19.43 -25.71
N LYS A 177 -10.85 18.70 -24.83
CA LYS A 177 -11.38 17.52 -24.17
C LYS A 177 -11.40 17.69 -22.66
N PHE A 178 -12.50 17.30 -22.04
CA PHE A 178 -12.63 17.20 -20.58
C PHE A 178 -13.03 15.78 -20.22
N VAL A 179 -12.31 15.19 -19.27
CA VAL A 179 -12.57 13.84 -18.78
C VAL A 179 -12.72 13.88 -17.27
N LEU A 180 -13.80 13.31 -16.76
CA LEU A 180 -13.97 13.04 -15.35
C LEU A 180 -13.61 11.59 -15.08
N ALA A 181 -12.73 11.38 -14.11
CA ALA A 181 -12.29 10.07 -13.67
C ALA A 181 -12.62 9.88 -12.20
N PHE A 182 -13.15 8.71 -11.86
CA PHE A 182 -13.46 8.30 -10.51
C PHE A 182 -12.71 7.00 -10.19
N TYR A 183 -12.22 6.90 -8.96
CA TYR A 183 -11.60 5.69 -8.44
C TYR A 183 -12.07 5.41 -7.04
N THR A 184 -12.22 4.12 -6.78
CA THR A 184 -12.42 3.58 -5.45
C THR A 184 -11.55 2.34 -5.28
N GLY A 185 -10.86 2.27 -4.15
CA GLY A 185 -9.99 1.18 -3.75
C GLY A 185 -10.31 0.79 -2.31
N VAL A 186 -10.51 -0.50 -2.10
CA VAL A 186 -10.72 -1.09 -0.77
C VAL A 186 -9.67 -2.17 -0.60
N SER A 187 -8.81 -2.03 0.40
CA SER A 187 -7.82 -3.04 0.75
C SER A 187 -8.10 -3.52 2.17
N VAL A 188 -8.25 -4.82 2.35
CA VAL A 188 -8.47 -5.45 3.66
C VAL A 188 -7.35 -6.45 3.90
N GLN A 189 -6.77 -6.43 5.09
CA GLN A 189 -5.76 -7.35 5.55
C GLN A 189 -6.16 -7.89 6.92
N THR A 190 -6.23 -9.21 7.04
CA THR A 190 -6.54 -9.91 8.29
C THR A 190 -5.45 -10.92 8.58
N TYR A 191 -5.08 -11.07 9.85
CA TYR A 191 -4.07 -12.02 10.30
C TYR A 191 -4.77 -13.21 10.94
N TYR A 192 -4.46 -14.43 10.49
CA TYR A 192 -5.08 -15.64 11.00
C TYR A 192 -3.98 -16.61 11.45
N GLY A 193 -3.80 -16.77 12.76
CA GLY A 193 -2.78 -17.67 13.30
C GLY A 193 -1.60 -16.97 13.98
N LEU A 194 -1.88 -15.90 14.74
CA LEU A 194 -0.91 -15.30 15.66
C LEU A 194 -0.36 -16.37 16.62
N ARG A 195 0.93 -16.70 16.52
CA ARG A 195 1.57 -17.57 17.51
C ARG A 195 1.67 -16.77 18.82
N LYS A 196 0.90 -17.19 19.84
CA LYS A 196 0.97 -16.61 21.18
C LYS A 196 2.39 -16.77 21.72
N ASP A 197 2.94 -15.72 22.29
CA ASP A 197 4.19 -15.79 23.05
C ASP A 197 4.01 -16.75 24.25
N LYS A 198 5.12 -17.22 24.84
CA LYS A 198 5.12 -18.04 26.07
C LYS A 198 4.38 -17.40 27.25
N ASN A 199 4.16 -16.08 27.20
CA ASN A 199 3.42 -15.30 28.19
C ASN A 199 1.95 -15.01 27.78
N GLY A 200 1.42 -15.66 26.75
CA GLY A 200 0.04 -15.46 26.29
C GLY A 200 -0.22 -14.15 25.54
N GLY A 201 0.81 -13.33 25.31
CA GLY A 201 0.73 -12.10 24.51
C GLY A 201 0.73 -12.40 23.00
N ASN A 202 -0.03 -11.62 22.24
CA ASN A 202 0.01 -11.65 20.78
C ASN A 202 1.33 -11.01 20.31
N ASN A 203 2.38 -11.81 20.08
CA ASN A 203 3.63 -11.36 19.43
C ASN A 203 3.60 -11.66 17.92
N GLY A 204 2.49 -11.32 17.27
CA GLY A 204 2.47 -11.31 15.82
C GLY A 204 3.18 -10.08 15.31
N VAL A 205 4.36 -10.27 14.74
CA VAL A 205 4.97 -9.25 13.89
C VAL A 205 4.01 -8.99 12.72
N ARG A 206 3.41 -7.79 12.66
CA ARG A 206 2.57 -7.32 11.55
C ARG A 206 3.46 -6.79 10.44
N SER A 207 3.88 -7.64 9.50
CA SER A 207 4.63 -7.17 8.34
C SER A 207 3.68 -6.86 7.18
N GLY A 208 3.85 -5.67 6.60
CA GLY A 208 3.11 -5.29 5.40
C GLY A 208 1.69 -4.76 5.64
N ALA A 209 1.44 -4.15 6.81
CA ALA A 209 0.18 -3.47 7.07
C ALA A 209 -0.10 -2.34 6.07
N LEU A 210 -1.39 -2.03 5.86
CA LEU A 210 -1.85 -1.09 4.85
C LEU A 210 -1.54 0.34 5.28
N VAL A 211 -1.00 1.14 4.36
CA VAL A 211 -0.46 2.46 4.66
C VAL A 211 -0.91 3.55 3.69
N ILE A 212 -1.16 4.75 4.22
CA ILE A 212 -1.28 5.98 3.42
C ILE A 212 0.14 6.53 3.21
N ASP A 213 0.66 6.36 2.00
CA ASP A 213 2.03 6.74 1.60
C ASP A 213 2.18 8.24 1.28
N GLY A 214 1.11 8.92 0.89
CA GLY A 214 1.16 10.35 0.54
C GLY A 214 1.48 10.65 -0.91
N VAL A 215 1.86 9.64 -1.72
CA VAL A 215 2.12 9.79 -3.16
C VAL A 215 1.06 9.06 -4.00
N LEU A 216 0.89 7.76 -3.77
CA LEU A 216 -0.09 6.94 -4.49
C LEU A 216 -1.47 6.90 -3.81
N VAL A 217 -1.47 6.95 -2.48
CA VAL A 217 -2.67 6.89 -1.62
C VAL A 217 -2.63 8.10 -0.70
N GLY A 218 -3.72 8.87 -0.67
CA GLY A 218 -3.85 10.08 0.15
C GLY A 218 -2.80 11.14 -0.19
N ARG A 219 -2.80 11.64 -1.43
CA ARG A 219 -1.78 12.59 -1.93
C ARG A 219 -1.53 13.76 -0.97
N GLY A 220 -0.27 14.07 -0.68
CA GLY A 220 0.13 15.13 0.25
C GLY A 220 0.31 14.69 1.70
N TRP A 221 -0.14 13.49 2.09
CA TRP A 221 -0.05 12.98 3.47
C TRP A 221 1.23 12.16 3.75
N SER A 222 2.39 12.60 3.26
CA SER A 222 3.65 11.83 3.32
C SER A 222 4.32 11.77 4.70
N GLU A 223 4.12 12.77 5.56
CA GLU A 223 4.80 12.84 6.87
C GLU A 223 4.26 11.85 7.90
N ASP A 224 3.08 11.25 7.65
CA ASP A 224 2.39 10.37 8.59
C ASP A 224 2.33 8.89 8.13
N ALA A 225 3.07 8.47 7.11
CA ALA A 225 2.98 7.11 6.58
C ALA A 225 3.14 6.03 7.67
N LYS A 226 4.08 6.20 8.61
CA LYS A 226 4.27 5.24 9.71
C LYS A 226 3.15 5.26 10.77
N LYS A 227 2.38 6.34 10.87
CA LYS A 227 1.24 6.46 11.81
C LYS A 227 -0.07 5.99 11.18
N ASN A 228 -0.20 6.09 9.86
CA ASN A 228 -1.41 5.76 9.11
C ASN A 228 -1.42 4.29 8.68
N THR A 229 -1.14 3.39 9.60
CA THR A 229 -1.03 1.96 9.32
C THR A 229 -2.23 1.20 9.90
N GLY A 230 -2.78 0.26 9.13
CA GLY A 230 -3.89 -0.56 9.59
C GLY A 230 -4.27 -1.74 8.72
N ASP A 231 -5.46 -2.28 9.00
CA ASP A 231 -5.99 -3.54 8.46
C ASP A 231 -7.01 -3.30 7.35
N LEU A 232 -7.69 -2.16 7.35
CA LEU A 232 -8.58 -1.71 6.29
C LEU A 232 -8.07 -0.38 5.77
N LEU A 233 -7.90 -0.28 4.45
CA LEU A 233 -7.58 0.96 3.74
C LEU A 233 -8.68 1.23 2.73
N LEU A 234 -9.36 2.35 2.89
CA LEU A 234 -10.26 2.92 1.90
C LEU A 234 -9.55 4.06 1.19
N HIS A 235 -9.64 4.08 -0.14
CA HIS A 235 -9.02 5.12 -0.95
C HIS A 235 -9.94 5.49 -2.10
N HIS A 236 -10.32 6.75 -2.17
CA HIS A 236 -11.19 7.27 -3.23
C HIS A 236 -10.54 8.50 -3.83
N TRP A 237 -10.63 8.64 -5.15
CA TRP A 237 -10.29 9.91 -5.78
C TRP A 237 -11.22 10.23 -6.93
N ILE A 238 -11.37 11.53 -7.16
CA ILE A 238 -12.06 12.11 -8.30
C ILE A 238 -11.06 13.02 -8.99
N GLU A 239 -10.91 12.88 -10.30
CA GLU A 239 -9.99 13.66 -11.12
C GLU A 239 -10.72 14.26 -12.30
N PHE A 240 -10.69 15.58 -12.39
CA PHE A 240 -11.01 16.30 -13.61
C PHE A 240 -9.75 16.43 -14.44
N ARG A 241 -9.75 15.92 -15.67
CA ARG A 241 -8.61 15.92 -16.57
C ARG A 241 -8.91 16.77 -17.80
N TRP A 242 -7.95 17.63 -18.10
CA TRP A 242 -7.94 18.49 -19.27
C TRP A 242 -6.63 18.24 -20.06
N PRO A 243 -6.68 17.41 -21.12
CA PRO A 243 -5.53 17.23 -22.01
C PRO A 243 -5.19 18.53 -22.71
N LEU A 244 -4.03 19.11 -22.40
CA LEU A 244 -3.54 20.32 -23.05
C LEU A 244 -2.90 19.97 -24.39
N ALA A 245 -2.10 18.91 -24.42
CA ALA A 245 -1.58 18.29 -25.64
C ALA A 245 -1.81 16.78 -25.58
N HIS A 246 -2.63 16.27 -26.50
CA HIS A 246 -3.04 14.86 -26.56
C HIS A 246 -1.83 13.93 -26.58
N GLY A 247 -1.78 12.98 -25.64
CA GLY A 247 -0.71 11.98 -25.53
C GLY A 247 0.64 12.53 -25.04
N ILE A 248 0.72 13.80 -24.66
CA ILE A 248 1.95 14.41 -24.12
C ILE A 248 1.72 14.91 -22.70
N VAL A 249 0.79 15.87 -22.52
CA VAL A 249 0.58 16.54 -21.24
C VAL A 249 -0.89 16.87 -20.99
N SER A 250 -1.33 16.58 -19.77
CA SER A 250 -2.67 16.82 -19.27
C SER A 250 -2.60 17.58 -17.95
N PHE A 251 -3.43 18.62 -17.84
CA PHE A 251 -3.70 19.25 -16.56
C PHE A 251 -4.76 18.42 -15.83
N ASP A 252 -4.55 18.13 -14.55
CA ASP A 252 -5.54 17.46 -13.72
C ASP A 252 -5.87 18.26 -12.46
N PHE A 253 -7.13 18.26 -12.05
CA PHE A 253 -7.56 18.73 -10.74
C PHE A 253 -8.12 17.53 -9.99
N PHE A 254 -7.58 17.24 -8.82
CA PHE A 254 -7.94 16.06 -8.07
C PHE A 254 -8.56 16.39 -6.72
N PHE A 255 -9.42 15.50 -6.28
CA PHE A 255 -9.88 15.37 -4.91
C PHE A 255 -9.61 13.93 -4.47
N ASP A 256 -8.93 13.74 -3.35
CA ASP A 256 -8.45 12.47 -2.84
C ASP A 256 -8.92 12.31 -1.40
N ALA A 257 -9.38 11.13 -1.02
CA ALA A 257 -9.83 10.80 0.31
C ALA A 257 -9.35 9.39 0.66
N ALA A 258 -8.54 9.28 1.72
CA ALA A 258 -8.02 8.01 2.20
C ALA A 258 -8.31 7.84 3.69
N MET A 259 -8.65 6.62 4.10
CA MET A 259 -8.92 6.27 5.48
C MET A 259 -8.29 4.93 5.81
N VAL A 260 -7.67 4.83 6.98
CA VAL A 260 -7.10 3.58 7.50
C VAL A 260 -7.73 3.23 8.83
N TYR A 261 -8.09 1.96 9.00
CA TYR A 261 -8.73 1.44 10.19
C TYR A 261 -8.06 0.14 10.66
N ASN A 262 -8.02 -0.10 11.98
CA ASN A 262 -7.50 -1.32 12.59
C ASN A 262 -8.66 -2.20 13.06
N ILE A 263 -8.79 -3.40 12.50
CA ILE A 263 -9.92 -4.30 12.79
C ILE A 263 -9.68 -5.05 14.11
N GLU A 264 -8.42 -5.31 14.48
CA GLU A 264 -8.06 -6.08 15.69
C GLU A 264 -8.19 -5.34 17.04
N SER A 265 -8.71 -4.11 17.08
CA SER A 265 -9.06 -3.45 18.36
C SER A 265 -10.30 -4.03 19.03
N GLU A 266 -11.02 -4.96 18.40
CA GLU A 266 -12.08 -5.75 19.03
C GLU A 266 -11.54 -7.10 19.56
N SER A 267 -11.21 -7.14 20.86
CA SER A 267 -11.01 -8.40 21.57
C SER A 267 -12.35 -9.17 21.67
N PRO A 268 -12.40 -10.49 21.38
CA PRO A 268 -13.61 -11.32 21.54
C PRO A 268 -14.12 -11.42 22.98
N ASN A 269 -13.31 -11.00 23.96
CA ASN A 269 -13.69 -10.94 25.36
C ASN A 269 -13.87 -9.46 25.76
N GLY A 270 -15.14 -9.06 25.83
CA GLY A 270 -15.59 -7.70 26.12
C GLY A 270 -14.78 -6.99 27.20
N SER A 271 -14.06 -5.96 26.77
CA SER A 271 -13.73 -4.79 27.58
C SER A 271 -13.56 -3.60 26.64
N SER A 272 -14.70 -3.08 26.16
CA SER A 272 -14.77 -1.83 25.42
C SER A 272 -14.28 -0.69 26.29
N THR A 273 -13.03 -0.29 26.08
CA THR A 273 -12.45 0.91 26.71
C THR A 273 -12.10 1.92 25.62
N SER A 274 -13.12 2.54 25.05
CA SER A 274 -13.16 4.00 24.83
C SER A 274 -14.48 4.39 24.17
N SER A 275 -15.00 5.49 24.68
CA SER A 275 -16.32 6.06 24.49
C SER A 275 -16.61 6.48 23.04
N GLY A 276 -17.89 6.65 22.75
CA GLY A 276 -18.43 6.97 21.42
C GLY A 276 -17.81 8.22 20.77
N SER A 277 -18.00 8.28 19.45
CA SER A 277 -17.59 9.30 18.46
C SER A 277 -16.14 9.31 17.93
N GLU A 278 -15.26 8.40 18.34
CA GLU A 278 -13.87 8.30 17.80
C GLU A 278 -13.60 6.98 17.03
N ARG A 279 -14.65 6.29 16.58
CA ARG A 279 -14.55 4.93 16.00
C ARG A 279 -14.13 4.88 14.53
N GLU A 280 -14.13 6.00 13.82
CA GLU A 280 -13.65 6.12 12.46
C GLU A 280 -12.38 6.96 12.47
N GLY A 281 -11.26 6.44 11.96
CA GLY A 281 -10.10 7.29 11.72
C GLY A 281 -10.53 8.39 10.75
N PRO A 282 -10.28 9.69 11.01
CA PRO A 282 -10.79 10.75 10.16
C PRO A 282 -10.28 10.56 8.73
N TYR A 283 -11.16 10.73 7.74
CA TYR A 283 -10.74 10.72 6.34
C TYR A 283 -9.65 11.76 6.14
N LYS A 284 -8.49 11.30 5.67
CA LYS A 284 -7.39 12.13 5.22
C LYS A 284 -7.70 12.55 3.80
N MET A 285 -8.12 13.79 3.65
CA MET A 285 -8.52 14.34 2.37
C MET A 285 -7.45 15.28 1.83
N SER A 286 -7.38 15.38 0.51
CA SER A 286 -6.59 16.40 -0.15
C SER A 286 -7.19 16.77 -1.49
N TYR A 287 -6.92 18.00 -1.93
CA TYR A 287 -7.27 18.42 -3.28
C TYR A 287 -6.19 19.31 -3.87
N GLY A 288 -6.21 19.44 -5.18
CA GLY A 288 -5.42 20.46 -5.84
C GLY A 288 -5.15 20.18 -7.30
N PRO A 289 -4.41 21.09 -7.96
CA PRO A 289 -4.02 20.94 -9.33
C PRO A 289 -2.80 20.01 -9.47
N GLY A 290 -2.69 19.40 -10.64
CA GLY A 290 -1.59 18.56 -11.06
C GLY A 290 -1.29 18.71 -12.54
N LEU A 291 -0.10 18.25 -12.89
CA LEU A 291 0.38 18.17 -14.26
C LEU A 291 0.84 16.74 -14.51
N ARG A 292 0.26 16.09 -15.51
CA ARG A 292 0.55 14.71 -15.89
C ARG A 292 1.16 14.66 -17.28
N PHE A 293 2.24 13.92 -17.41
CA PHE A 293 2.80 13.51 -18.68
C PHE A 293 2.23 12.15 -19.08
N THR A 294 1.56 12.09 -20.22
CA THR A 294 0.83 10.89 -20.70
C THR A 294 1.64 10.05 -21.69
N LEU A 295 2.95 10.31 -21.77
CA LEU A 295 3.89 9.55 -22.57
C LEU A 295 4.10 8.15 -21.99
N PRO A 296 3.91 7.06 -22.77
CA PRO A 296 4.06 5.69 -22.27
C PRO A 296 5.44 5.38 -21.66
N GLN A 297 6.48 6.03 -22.16
CA GLN A 297 7.88 5.84 -21.71
C GLN A 297 8.24 6.67 -20.48
N PHE A 298 7.42 7.68 -20.13
CA PHE A 298 7.70 8.61 -19.04
C PHE A 298 6.41 9.04 -18.33
N PRO A 299 5.79 8.14 -17.55
CA PRO A 299 4.62 8.48 -16.75
C PRO A 299 5.05 9.29 -15.52
N LEU A 300 5.10 10.61 -15.66
CA LEU A 300 5.36 11.53 -14.56
C LEU A 300 4.08 12.28 -14.20
N LYS A 301 3.80 12.39 -12.90
CA LYS A 301 2.72 13.20 -12.37
C LYS A 301 3.25 14.10 -11.26
N LEU A 302 3.04 15.40 -11.43
CA LEU A 302 3.32 16.41 -10.42
C LEU A 302 1.98 16.88 -9.85
N ALA A 303 1.87 16.95 -8.53
CA ALA A 303 0.63 17.31 -7.86
C ALA A 303 0.93 18.31 -6.74
N PHE A 304 0.18 19.39 -6.69
CA PHE A 304 0.18 20.32 -5.56
C PHE A 304 -1.04 19.98 -4.70
N ALA A 305 -0.79 19.38 -3.54
CA ALA A 305 -1.85 18.91 -2.65
C ALA A 305 -2.04 19.88 -1.49
N ASN A 306 -3.28 20.31 -1.25
CA ASN A 306 -3.70 20.94 -0.01
C ASN A 306 -4.39 19.87 0.85
N THR A 307 -3.86 19.61 2.05
CA THR A 307 -4.29 18.52 2.93
C THR A 307 -5.23 19.02 4.03
N PHE A 308 -6.31 18.30 4.29
CA PHE A 308 -7.24 18.61 5.37
C PHE A 308 -7.89 17.32 5.90
N THR A 309 -8.31 17.35 7.16
CA THR A 309 -9.01 16.25 7.83
C THR A 309 -10.45 16.65 8.10
N SER A 310 -11.38 15.72 7.96
CA SER A 310 -12.73 15.91 8.50
C SER A 310 -12.71 15.60 9.99
N GLU A 311 -12.89 16.61 10.84
CA GLU A 311 -13.20 16.40 12.26
C GLU A 311 -14.71 16.27 12.40
N GLY A 312 -15.19 15.04 12.60
CA GLY A 312 -16.61 14.75 12.79
C GLY A 312 -17.37 14.51 11.48
N GLY A 313 -18.12 13.41 11.46
CA GLY A 313 -19.29 13.27 10.59
C GLY A 313 -20.50 13.98 11.19
#